data_AF-A0A9W6XBQ3-F1
#
_entry.id   AF-A0A9W6XBQ3-F1
#
_cell.length_a   1.000
_cell.length_b   1.000
_cell.length_c   1.000
_cell.angle_alpha   90.00
_cell.angle_beta   90.00
_cell.angle_gamma   90.00
#
_symmetry.space_group_name_H-M   'P 1'
#
loop_
_entity.id
_entity.type
_entity.pdbx_description
1 polymer ?
#
loop_
_entity_poly.entity_id
_entity_poly.type
_entity_poly.pdbx_seq_one_letter_code
_entity_poly.pdbx_strand_id
1 'polypeptide(L)'
;MPQLLDAASDASATSALVHIPNENSIFKEYRYVVKDAYKDLKDVQRYQIFSMRASSPGVVSCKKGPSTSSVDQDLRRKYDGILTDSTRVQVLFTSELSALPNPPPNAEKIQQIYTKVRPYVPEEFADDPLYAAPSSQQEQTANTVKRARAERRKETAKKKREDRAAAKNSNQADSASEEKPGSGGTEQHFVSETSSNSREPAAPKSVQRPRK
;
A
#
# COMPACT_ATOMS: atom_id res chain seq x y z
N MET A 1 -10.36 -14.30 -24.22
CA MET A 1 -10.41 -15.17 -23.02
C MET A 1 -9.07 -15.81 -22.69
N PRO A 2 -8.40 -16.60 -23.56
CA PRO A 2 -7.13 -17.26 -23.21
C PRO A 2 -6.03 -16.29 -22.78
N GLN A 3 -5.84 -15.19 -23.51
CA GLN A 3 -4.83 -14.17 -23.20
C GLN A 3 -5.04 -13.46 -21.84
N LEU A 4 -6.28 -13.42 -21.33
CA LEU A 4 -6.60 -12.86 -20.02
C LEU A 4 -6.35 -13.87 -18.90
N LEU A 5 -6.64 -15.15 -19.15
CA LEU A 5 -6.30 -16.23 -18.22
C LEU A 5 -4.79 -16.38 -18.08
N ASP A 6 -4.03 -16.28 -19.18
CA ASP A 6 -2.56 -16.32 -19.15
C ASP A 6 -2.01 -15.13 -18.38
N ALA A 7 -2.45 -13.91 -18.69
CA ALA A 7 -2.01 -12.72 -17.95
C ALA A 7 -2.38 -12.76 -16.46
N ALA A 8 -3.55 -13.30 -16.11
CA ALA A 8 -3.96 -13.49 -14.72
C ALA A 8 -3.14 -14.57 -14.02
N SER A 9 -2.80 -15.66 -14.72
CA SER A 9 -1.98 -16.75 -14.20
C SER A 9 -0.53 -16.30 -13.98
N ASP A 10 0.04 -15.55 -14.92
CA ASP A 10 1.37 -14.94 -14.81
C ASP A 10 1.43 -13.92 -13.66
N ALA A 11 0.40 -13.07 -13.54
CA ALA A 11 0.29 -12.11 -12.44
C ALA A 11 0.10 -12.82 -11.08
N SER A 12 -0.70 -13.87 -11.03
CA SER A 12 -0.92 -14.66 -9.82
C SER A 12 0.32 -15.43 -9.39
N ALA A 13 1.11 -15.94 -10.33
CA ALA A 13 2.38 -16.62 -10.06
C ALA A 13 3.46 -15.66 -9.52
N THR A 14 3.37 -14.37 -9.86
CA THR A 14 4.36 -13.35 -9.49
C THR A 14 3.95 -12.49 -8.28
N SER A 15 2.68 -12.53 -7.86
CA SER A 15 2.20 -11.78 -6.70
C SER A 15 2.21 -12.62 -5.42
N ALA A 16 3.14 -12.31 -4.50
CA ALA A 16 3.15 -12.90 -3.16
C ALA A 16 2.94 -11.80 -2.10
N LEU A 17 1.92 -11.97 -1.25
CA LEU A 17 1.75 -11.12 -0.07
C LEU A 17 2.61 -11.68 1.06
N VAL A 18 3.76 -11.07 1.31
CA VAL A 18 4.68 -11.49 2.37
C VAL A 18 4.42 -10.64 3.61
N HIS A 19 3.92 -11.26 4.69
CA HIS A 19 3.84 -10.62 6.00
C HIS A 19 5.19 -10.74 6.70
N ILE A 20 5.95 -9.66 6.74
CA ILE A 20 7.28 -9.63 7.35
C ILE A 20 7.12 -9.18 8.82
N PRO A 21 7.50 -10.03 9.80
CA PRO A 21 7.45 -9.66 11.22
C PRO A 21 8.26 -8.39 11.50
N ASN A 22 7.82 -7.59 12.48
CA ASN A 22 8.41 -6.28 12.76
C ASN A 22 9.89 -6.34 13.18
N GLU A 23 10.37 -7.49 13.66
CA GLU A 23 11.75 -7.73 14.10
C GLU A 23 12.64 -8.32 13.00
N ASN A 24 12.11 -8.54 11.80
CA ASN A 24 12.84 -9.19 10.72
C ASN A 24 13.75 -8.18 9.97
N SER A 25 15.06 -8.46 9.92
CA SER A 25 16.07 -7.63 9.25
C SER A 25 16.11 -7.77 7.73
N ILE A 26 15.36 -8.71 7.14
CA ILE A 26 15.36 -9.00 5.70
C ILE A 26 15.15 -7.74 4.85
N PHE A 27 14.22 -6.86 5.24
CA PHE A 27 14.01 -5.60 4.53
C PHE A 27 15.19 -4.62 4.66
N LYS A 28 15.94 -4.67 5.76
CA LYS A 28 17.13 -3.84 5.97
C LYS A 28 18.28 -4.32 5.09
N GLU A 29 18.53 -5.63 5.04
CA GLU A 29 19.55 -6.25 4.18
C GLU A 29 19.24 -5.97 2.70
N TYR A 30 18.01 -6.24 2.27
CA TYR A 30 17.54 -5.91 0.93
C TYR A 30 17.72 -4.42 0.60
N ARG A 31 17.41 -3.53 1.55
CA ARG A 31 17.56 -2.09 1.36
C ARG A 31 19.00 -1.68 1.08
N TYR A 32 20.00 -2.31 1.70
CA TYR A 32 21.40 -1.96 1.44
C TYR A 32 21.82 -2.30 0.01
N VAL A 33 21.51 -3.53 -0.45
CA VAL A 33 21.82 -3.98 -1.81
C VAL A 33 21.10 -3.13 -2.86
N VAL A 34 19.81 -2.86 -2.64
CA VAL A 34 19.01 -1.99 -3.54
C VAL A 34 19.54 -0.57 -3.57
N LYS A 35 19.94 -0.04 -2.40
CA LYS A 35 20.57 1.28 -2.36
C LYS A 35 21.88 1.28 -3.11
N ASP A 36 22.69 0.24 -3.06
CA ASP A 36 23.93 0.20 -3.85
C ASP A 36 23.62 0.17 -5.36
N ALA A 37 22.69 -0.67 -5.79
CA ALA A 37 22.34 -0.76 -7.22
C ALA A 37 21.64 0.50 -7.77
N TYR A 38 20.77 1.14 -6.98
CA TYR A 38 19.81 2.12 -7.48
C TYR A 38 19.77 3.46 -6.72
N LYS A 39 19.36 4.50 -7.44
CA LYS A 39 19.04 5.84 -6.96
C LYS A 39 17.59 5.87 -6.49
N ASP A 40 17.28 6.84 -5.65
CA ASP A 40 15.91 7.11 -5.26
C ASP A 40 15.12 7.67 -6.45
N LEU A 41 13.89 7.19 -6.62
CA LEU A 41 12.96 7.70 -7.62
C LEU A 41 12.49 9.10 -7.21
N LYS A 42 12.66 10.06 -8.10
CA LYS A 42 12.25 11.45 -7.86
C LYS A 42 10.80 11.68 -8.30
N ASP A 43 10.16 12.67 -7.68
CA ASP A 43 8.86 13.22 -8.09
C ASP A 43 7.69 12.20 -8.09
N VAL A 44 7.66 11.31 -7.09
CA VAL A 44 6.57 10.35 -6.88
C VAL A 44 5.29 11.08 -6.45
N GLN A 45 4.24 10.96 -7.25
CA GLN A 45 2.93 11.57 -6.98
C GLN A 45 1.88 10.51 -6.60
N ARG A 46 0.79 10.93 -5.94
CA ARG A 46 -0.34 10.04 -5.65
C ARG A 46 -0.98 9.57 -6.96
N TYR A 47 -1.41 8.30 -6.98
CA TYR A 47 -2.08 7.64 -8.11
C TYR A 47 -1.22 7.44 -9.37
N GLN A 48 0.11 7.49 -9.23
CA GLN A 48 1.03 7.18 -10.33
C GLN A 48 1.17 5.66 -10.53
N ILE A 49 1.18 5.23 -11.79
CA ILE A 49 1.40 3.85 -12.21
C ILE A 49 2.87 3.69 -12.56
N PHE A 50 3.51 2.68 -11.97
CA PHE A 50 4.89 2.31 -12.23
C PHE A 50 4.95 0.98 -12.96
N SER A 51 5.84 0.88 -13.94
CA SER A 51 6.14 -0.36 -14.63
C SER A 51 7.65 -0.51 -14.74
N MET A 52 8.14 -1.72 -14.48
CA MET A 52 9.53 -2.10 -14.68
C MET A 52 9.57 -3.33 -15.56
N ARG A 53 10.55 -3.43 -16.45
CA ARG A 53 10.75 -4.60 -17.32
C ARG A 53 11.97 -5.37 -16.88
N ALA A 54 11.87 -6.69 -16.85
CA ALA A 54 12.99 -7.57 -16.55
C ALA A 54 14.14 -7.42 -17.56
N SER A 55 13.83 -7.08 -18.82
CA SER A 55 14.81 -6.82 -19.87
C SER A 55 15.64 -5.55 -19.66
N SER A 56 15.21 -4.64 -18.79
CA SER A 56 15.87 -3.37 -18.51
C SER A 56 15.81 -3.05 -17.02
N PRO A 57 16.53 -3.81 -16.18
CA PRO A 57 16.49 -3.63 -14.73
C PRO A 57 17.00 -2.24 -14.36
N GLY A 58 16.32 -1.58 -13.42
CA GLY A 58 16.63 -0.23 -12.98
C GLY A 58 16.00 0.90 -13.79
N VAL A 59 15.36 0.62 -14.93
CA VAL A 59 14.55 1.61 -15.64
C VAL A 59 13.10 1.48 -15.21
N VAL A 60 12.55 2.57 -14.66
CA VAL A 60 11.16 2.64 -14.20
C VAL A 60 10.37 3.53 -15.14
N SER A 61 9.30 2.98 -15.71
CA SER A 61 8.34 3.74 -16.51
C SER A 61 7.23 4.28 -15.61
N CYS A 62 7.08 5.60 -15.58
CA CYS A 62 6.16 6.30 -14.70
C CYS A 62 5.01 6.93 -15.50
N LYS A 63 3.75 6.64 -15.15
CA LYS A 63 2.54 7.20 -15.76
C LYS A 63 1.65 7.85 -14.70
N LYS A 64 1.21 9.10 -14.91
CA LYS A 64 0.29 9.79 -13.97
C LYS A 64 -1.11 9.15 -13.92
N GLY A 65 -1.48 8.41 -14.95
CA GLY A 65 -2.72 7.64 -15.04
C GLY A 65 -2.70 6.68 -16.24
N PRO A 66 -3.75 5.84 -16.40
CA PRO A 66 -3.76 4.77 -17.40
C PRO A 66 -3.58 5.25 -18.85
N SER A 67 -4.13 6.41 -19.17
CA SER A 67 -4.11 7.03 -20.51
C SER A 67 -2.98 8.05 -20.71
N THR A 68 -2.18 8.32 -19.68
CA THR A 68 -1.08 9.29 -19.77
C THR A 68 0.17 8.66 -20.40
N SER A 69 0.96 9.49 -21.09
CA SER A 69 2.27 9.07 -21.60
C SER A 69 3.20 8.64 -20.47
N SER A 70 3.96 7.58 -20.70
CA SER A 70 5.01 7.13 -19.79
C SER A 70 6.24 8.02 -19.87
N VAL A 71 6.85 8.28 -18.72
CA VAL A 71 8.19 8.88 -18.60
C VAL A 71 9.11 7.86 -17.98
N ASP A 72 10.18 7.50 -18.67
CA ASP A 72 11.16 6.54 -18.18
C ASP A 72 12.21 7.25 -17.32
N GLN A 73 12.46 6.70 -16.14
CA GLN A 73 13.49 7.15 -15.21
C GLN A 73 14.51 6.04 -15.00
N ASP A 74 15.77 6.34 -15.31
CA ASP A 74 16.87 5.42 -15.05
C ASP A 74 17.41 5.58 -13.63
N LEU A 75 17.10 4.60 -12.80
CA LEU A 75 17.50 4.56 -11.39
C LEU A 75 18.89 3.96 -11.20
N ARG A 76 19.57 3.45 -12.23
CA ARG A 76 20.89 2.83 -12.05
C ARG A 76 21.91 3.85 -11.54
N ARG A 77 22.71 3.45 -10.54
CA ARG A 77 23.81 4.27 -10.04
C ARG A 77 24.94 4.38 -11.08
N LYS A 78 25.77 5.39 -10.89
CA LYS A 78 27.03 5.54 -11.63
C LYS A 78 28.16 5.36 -10.63
N TYR A 79 29.07 4.44 -10.91
CA TYR A 79 30.32 4.25 -10.17
C TYR A 79 31.45 4.68 -11.09
N ASP A 80 32.31 5.60 -10.63
CA ASP A 80 33.42 6.14 -11.42
C ASP A 80 33.01 6.67 -12.81
N GLY A 81 31.81 7.27 -12.89
CA GLY A 81 31.24 7.77 -14.14
C GLY A 81 30.62 6.70 -15.05
N ILE A 82 30.82 5.41 -14.76
CA ILE A 82 30.28 4.27 -15.50
C ILE A 82 28.93 3.89 -14.90
N LEU A 83 27.92 3.72 -15.76
CA LEU A 83 26.59 3.32 -15.34
C LEU A 83 26.57 1.85 -14.96
N THR A 84 25.98 1.51 -13.82
CA THR A 84 25.87 0.11 -13.36
C THR A 84 25.13 -0.72 -14.39
N ASP A 85 25.83 -1.64 -15.04
CA ASP A 85 25.21 -2.50 -16.06
C ASP A 85 24.16 -3.44 -15.45
N SER A 86 23.17 -3.84 -16.26
CA SER A 86 22.14 -4.80 -15.87
C SER A 86 22.74 -6.10 -15.35
N THR A 87 23.85 -6.55 -15.92
CA THR A 87 24.54 -7.77 -15.49
C THR A 87 25.08 -7.61 -14.07
N ARG A 88 25.67 -6.46 -13.74
CA ARG A 88 26.21 -6.19 -12.41
C ARG A 88 25.10 -6.10 -11.36
N VAL A 89 23.98 -5.47 -11.71
CA VAL A 89 22.78 -5.46 -10.85
C VAL A 89 22.29 -6.88 -10.62
N GLN A 90 22.18 -7.70 -11.67
CA GLN A 90 21.70 -9.07 -11.54
C GLN A 90 22.64 -9.90 -10.65
N VAL A 91 23.96 -9.77 -10.84
CA VAL A 91 24.97 -10.43 -9.99
C VAL A 91 24.78 -10.02 -8.54
N LEU A 92 24.75 -8.72 -8.22
CA LEU A 92 24.51 -8.21 -6.86
C LEU A 92 23.26 -8.82 -6.22
N PHE A 93 22.14 -8.85 -6.95
CA PHE A 93 20.89 -9.39 -6.44
C PHE A 93 20.98 -10.90 -6.21
N THR A 94 21.59 -11.66 -7.12
CA THR A 94 21.72 -13.11 -6.98
C THR A 94 22.75 -13.55 -5.94
N SER A 95 23.81 -12.76 -5.72
CA SER A 95 24.88 -13.09 -4.79
C SER A 95 24.61 -12.61 -3.37
N GLU A 96 23.99 -11.44 -3.21
CA GLU A 96 23.80 -10.80 -1.90
C GLU A 96 22.40 -11.00 -1.32
N LEU A 97 21.41 -11.41 -2.14
CA LEU A 97 20.06 -11.67 -1.65
C LEU A 97 19.76 -13.16 -1.69
N SER A 98 19.35 -13.70 -0.55
CA SER A 98 18.78 -15.04 -0.48
C SER A 98 17.32 -15.01 -0.91
N ALA A 99 16.93 -15.96 -1.75
CA ALA A 99 15.53 -16.16 -2.07
C ALA A 99 14.78 -16.53 -0.78
N LEU A 100 13.72 -15.78 -0.49
CA LEU A 100 12.88 -16.11 0.65
C LEU A 100 12.15 -17.44 0.38
N PRO A 101 12.09 -18.34 1.36
CA PRO A 101 11.25 -19.51 1.23
C PRO A 101 9.80 -19.07 1.02
N ASN A 102 9.05 -19.82 0.22
CA ASN A 102 7.63 -19.57 0.06
C ASN A 102 6.97 -19.53 1.45
N PRO A 103 6.09 -18.54 1.70
CA PRO A 103 5.45 -18.43 2.99
C PRO A 103 4.69 -19.74 3.28
N PRO A 104 4.71 -20.21 4.53
CA PRO A 104 4.01 -21.42 4.88
C PRO A 104 2.51 -21.26 4.57
N PRO A 105 1.86 -22.31 4.04
CA PRO A 105 0.43 -22.29 3.76
C PRO A 105 -0.38 -21.85 4.98
N ASN A 106 -1.28 -20.87 4.80
CA ASN A 106 -2.09 -20.38 5.91
C ASN A 106 -3.11 -21.43 6.35
N ALA A 107 -2.90 -21.99 7.55
CA ALA A 107 -3.74 -23.03 8.12
C ALA A 107 -5.24 -22.66 8.20
N GLU A 108 -5.59 -21.40 8.48
CA GLU A 108 -6.99 -20.97 8.48
C GLU A 108 -7.62 -21.06 7.08
N LYS A 109 -6.84 -20.75 6.04
CA LYS A 109 -7.30 -20.80 4.65
C LYS A 109 -7.45 -22.23 4.17
N ILE A 110 -6.51 -23.12 4.50
CA ILE A 110 -6.61 -24.55 4.20
C ILE A 110 -7.90 -25.12 4.81
N GLN A 111 -8.14 -24.85 6.10
CA GLN A 111 -9.37 -25.30 6.78
C GLN A 111 -10.63 -24.68 6.14
N GLN A 112 -10.57 -23.40 5.74
CA GLN A 112 -11.69 -22.72 5.10
C GLN A 112 -12.01 -23.33 3.73
N ILE A 113 -10.99 -23.62 2.91
CA ILE A 113 -11.15 -24.25 1.60
C ILE A 113 -11.77 -25.63 1.75
N TYR A 114 -11.23 -26.45 2.65
CA TYR A 114 -11.76 -27.78 2.93
C TYR A 114 -13.23 -27.76 3.40
N THR A 115 -13.57 -26.85 4.32
CA THR A 115 -14.92 -26.84 4.93
C THR A 115 -15.97 -26.18 4.04
N LYS A 116 -15.60 -25.08 3.35
CA LYS A 116 -16.58 -24.23 2.66
C LYS A 116 -16.55 -24.34 1.15
N VAL A 117 -15.41 -24.73 0.57
CA VAL A 117 -15.23 -24.75 -0.89
C VAL A 117 -15.36 -26.17 -1.41
N ARG A 118 -14.68 -27.15 -0.79
CA ARG A 118 -14.69 -28.57 -1.20
C ARG A 118 -16.07 -29.15 -1.52
N PRO A 119 -17.16 -28.86 -0.78
CA PRO A 119 -18.49 -29.40 -1.09
C PRO A 119 -19.05 -28.96 -2.45
N TYR A 120 -18.53 -27.88 -3.03
CA TYR A 120 -18.94 -27.33 -4.31
C TYR A 120 -17.92 -27.59 -5.43
N VAL A 121 -16.87 -28.34 -5.14
CA VAL A 121 -15.84 -28.70 -6.12
C VAL A 121 -16.33 -29.91 -6.90
N PRO A 122 -16.37 -29.84 -8.24
CA PRO A 122 -16.71 -31.00 -9.07
C PRO A 122 -15.77 -32.17 -8.81
N GLU A 123 -16.28 -33.39 -8.98
CA GLU A 123 -15.52 -34.62 -8.68
C GLU A 123 -14.21 -34.71 -9.47
N GLU A 124 -14.18 -34.19 -10.69
CA GLU A 124 -12.98 -34.09 -11.55
C GLU A 124 -11.80 -33.35 -10.89
N PHE A 125 -12.06 -32.46 -9.93
CA PHE A 125 -11.06 -31.66 -9.23
C PHE A 125 -10.99 -31.98 -7.72
N ALA A 126 -11.77 -32.96 -7.24
CA ALA A 126 -11.85 -33.26 -5.81
C ALA A 126 -10.54 -33.81 -5.23
N ASP A 127 -9.69 -34.40 -6.07
CA ASP A 127 -8.39 -34.96 -5.72
C ASP A 127 -7.24 -33.94 -5.78
N ASP A 128 -7.50 -32.68 -6.16
CA ASP A 128 -6.48 -31.64 -6.16
C ASP A 128 -5.93 -31.44 -4.72
N PRO A 129 -4.59 -31.39 -4.53
CA PRO A 129 -3.97 -31.14 -3.23
C PRO A 129 -4.50 -29.89 -2.49
N LEU A 130 -5.03 -28.90 -3.22
CA LEU A 130 -5.66 -27.70 -2.66
C LEU A 130 -6.90 -28.01 -1.79
N TYR A 131 -7.63 -29.07 -2.12
CA TYR A 131 -8.84 -29.52 -1.41
C TYR A 131 -8.59 -30.67 -0.45
N ALA A 132 -7.33 -31.05 -0.25
CA ALA A 132 -6.95 -32.10 0.69
C ALA A 132 -7.40 -31.75 2.12
N ALA A 133 -7.64 -32.80 2.91
CA ALA A 133 -8.00 -32.64 4.31
C ALA A 133 -6.85 -31.96 5.09
N PRO A 134 -7.14 -30.96 5.94
CA PRO A 134 -6.12 -30.33 6.78
C PRO A 134 -5.48 -31.36 7.73
N SER A 135 -4.19 -31.21 8.00
CA SER A 135 -3.52 -32.03 9.02
C SER A 135 -3.94 -31.61 10.44
N SER A 136 -3.84 -32.52 11.42
CA SER A 136 -4.21 -32.20 12.81
C SER A 136 -3.45 -30.97 13.36
N GLN A 137 -2.18 -30.81 13.01
CA GLN A 137 -1.39 -29.63 13.39
C GLN A 137 -1.90 -28.34 12.72
N GLN A 138 -2.30 -28.40 11.45
CA GLN A 138 -2.90 -27.25 10.75
C GLN A 138 -4.23 -26.85 11.39
N GLU A 139 -5.09 -27.81 11.74
CA GLU A 139 -6.35 -27.51 12.42
C GLU A 139 -6.14 -26.85 13.78
N GLN A 140 -5.19 -27.36 14.58
CA GLN A 140 -4.83 -26.76 15.85
C GLN A 140 -4.32 -25.33 15.67
N THR A 141 -3.41 -25.11 14.73
CA THR A 141 -2.86 -23.78 14.42
C THR A 141 -3.95 -22.82 13.94
N ALA A 142 -4.87 -23.27 13.09
CA ALA A 142 -6.00 -22.46 12.65
C ALA A 142 -6.91 -22.07 13.82
N ASN A 143 -7.19 -23.01 14.73
CA ASN A 143 -8.03 -22.75 15.90
C ASN A 143 -7.38 -21.80 16.91
N THR A 144 -6.07 -21.91 17.15
CA THR A 144 -5.36 -20.99 18.04
C THR A 144 -5.34 -19.57 17.48
N VAL A 145 -5.07 -19.41 16.18
CA VAL A 145 -5.11 -18.09 15.52
C VAL A 145 -6.52 -17.49 15.55
N LYS A 146 -7.57 -18.29 15.29
CA LYS A 146 -8.97 -17.85 15.41
C LYS A 146 -9.31 -17.38 16.82
N ARG A 147 -8.89 -18.12 17.85
CA ARG A 147 -9.12 -17.78 19.27
C ARG A 147 -8.41 -16.48 19.64
N ALA A 148 -7.12 -16.36 19.35
CA ALA A 148 -6.33 -15.15 19.61
C ALA A 148 -6.95 -13.92 18.92
N ARG A 149 -7.44 -14.07 17.68
CA ARG A 149 -8.14 -12.98 16.97
C ARG A 149 -9.45 -12.61 17.66
N ALA A 150 -10.22 -13.59 18.13
CA ALA A 150 -11.47 -13.33 18.85
C ALA A 150 -11.23 -12.61 20.17
N GLU A 151 -10.18 -12.97 20.91
CA GLU A 151 -9.77 -12.32 22.16
C GLU A 151 -9.35 -10.87 21.91
N ARG A 152 -8.46 -10.62 20.94
CA ARG A 152 -8.05 -9.26 20.56
C ARG A 152 -9.26 -8.40 20.15
N ARG A 153 -10.24 -8.98 19.45
CA ARG A 153 -11.49 -8.28 19.08
C ARG A 153 -12.33 -7.95 20.32
N LYS A 154 -12.40 -8.83 21.31
CA LYS A 154 -13.11 -8.57 22.57
C LYS A 154 -12.43 -7.46 23.37
N GLU A 155 -11.11 -7.49 23.50
CA GLU A 155 -10.34 -6.46 24.20
C GLU A 155 -10.46 -5.09 23.55
N THR A 156 -10.29 -5.03 22.23
CA THR A 156 -10.46 -3.77 21.48
C THR A 156 -11.89 -3.24 21.54
N ALA A 157 -12.89 -4.11 21.53
CA ALA A 157 -14.29 -3.72 21.74
C ALA A 157 -14.55 -3.21 23.16
N LYS A 158 -13.93 -3.81 24.18
CA LYS A 158 -14.02 -3.36 25.58
C LYS A 158 -13.39 -1.97 25.72
N LYS A 159 -12.16 -1.78 25.25
CA LYS A 159 -11.47 -0.48 25.27
C LYS A 159 -12.29 0.60 24.54
N LYS A 160 -12.81 0.30 23.35
CA LYS A 160 -13.65 1.23 22.60
C LYS A 160 -14.96 1.58 23.33
N ARG A 161 -15.54 0.65 24.10
CA ARG A 161 -16.72 0.91 24.93
C ARG A 161 -16.38 1.82 26.12
N GLU A 162 -15.24 1.59 26.77
CA GLU A 162 -14.74 2.42 27.87
C GLU A 162 -14.42 3.83 27.39
N ASP A 163 -13.70 3.99 26.27
CA ASP A 163 -13.40 5.29 25.66
C ASP A 163 -14.70 6.05 25.32
N ARG A 164 -15.72 5.35 24.80
CA ARG A 164 -17.03 5.95 24.49
C ARG A 164 -17.83 6.31 25.74
N ALA A 165 -17.69 5.56 26.84
CA ALA A 165 -18.33 5.87 28.11
C ALA A 165 -17.67 7.08 28.78
N ALA A 166 -16.33 7.15 28.78
CA ALA A 166 -15.58 8.30 29.27
C ALA A 166 -15.95 9.60 28.53
N ALA A 167 -16.03 9.54 27.19
CA ALA A 167 -16.44 10.68 26.36
C ALA A 167 -17.91 11.12 26.57
N LYS A 168 -18.78 10.22 27.05
CA LYS A 168 -20.17 10.57 27.39
C LYS A 168 -20.27 11.22 28.78
N ASN A 169 -19.50 10.73 29.74
CA ASN A 169 -19.46 11.31 31.09
C ASN A 169 -18.85 12.72 31.09
N SER A 170 -17.84 12.99 30.25
CA SER A 170 -17.31 14.35 30.07
C SER A 170 -18.36 15.32 29.51
N ASN A 171 -19.19 14.88 28.57
CA ASN A 171 -20.23 15.73 27.96
C ASN A 171 -21.47 15.93 28.86
N GLN A 172 -21.69 15.08 29.87
CA GLN A 172 -22.81 15.20 30.81
C GLN A 172 -22.47 16.09 32.02
N ALA A 173 -21.17 16.25 32.35
CA ALA A 173 -20.69 17.18 33.35
C ALA A 173 -20.81 18.65 32.90
N ASP A 174 -20.69 18.93 31.59
CA ASP A 174 -20.85 20.27 31.02
C ASP A 174 -22.33 20.67 30.77
N SER A 175 -23.29 19.75 30.89
CA SER A 175 -24.72 20.02 30.64
C SER A 175 -25.60 20.05 31.89
N ALA A 176 -25.02 20.04 33.10
CA ALA A 176 -25.76 20.02 34.37
C ALA A 176 -25.88 21.39 35.07
N SER A 177 -25.54 22.48 34.39
CA SER A 177 -25.71 23.84 34.92
C SER A 177 -26.32 24.77 33.87
N GLU A 178 -27.65 24.76 33.74
CA GLU A 178 -28.38 25.90 33.18
C GLU A 178 -29.85 25.87 33.64
N GLU A 179 -30.12 26.45 34.83
CA GLU A 179 -31.36 27.21 35.03
C GLU A 179 -31.14 28.60 34.40
N LYS A 180 -31.93 28.93 33.38
CA LYS A 180 -32.17 30.29 32.87
C LYS A 180 -33.16 31.02 33.81
N PRO A 181 -33.25 32.37 33.86
CA PRO A 181 -33.16 33.27 32.70
C PRO A 181 -32.58 34.70 32.94
N GLY A 182 -32.32 35.45 31.87
CA GLY A 182 -32.17 36.91 31.99
C GLY A 182 -31.49 37.64 30.83
N SER A 183 -32.31 38.13 29.88
CA SER A 183 -32.27 39.44 29.21
C SER A 183 -30.95 40.24 29.10
N GLY A 184 -30.63 40.71 27.88
CA GLY A 184 -29.87 41.94 27.66
C GLY A 184 -29.01 41.92 26.40
N GLY A 185 -29.28 42.81 25.45
CA GLY A 185 -28.63 42.83 24.14
C GLY A 185 -27.37 43.70 24.03
N THR A 186 -26.84 43.64 22.80
CA THR A 186 -25.98 44.61 22.08
C THR A 186 -24.46 44.62 22.32
N GLU A 187 -23.76 44.80 21.18
CA GLU A 187 -22.39 45.25 20.93
C GLU A 187 -21.22 44.23 20.88
N GLN A 188 -20.97 43.82 19.64
CA GLN A 188 -19.70 43.86 18.88
C GLN A 188 -18.37 44.05 19.64
N HIS A 189 -17.35 43.22 19.33
CA HIS A 189 -16.12 43.72 18.68
C HIS A 189 -15.18 42.61 18.17
N PHE A 190 -14.63 42.85 16.95
CA PHE A 190 -13.27 42.55 16.46
C PHE A 190 -12.85 41.08 16.17
N VAL A 191 -12.21 40.67 15.06
CA VAL A 191 -11.72 41.22 13.76
C VAL A 191 -11.37 39.99 12.91
N SER A 192 -11.94 39.81 11.71
CA SER A 192 -11.35 40.07 10.39
C SER A 192 -9.89 39.64 10.17
N GLU A 193 -9.68 38.61 9.32
CA GLU A 193 -8.56 38.61 8.38
C GLU A 193 -9.10 38.62 6.95
N THR A 194 -8.81 39.72 6.28
CA THR A 194 -9.22 40.04 4.91
C THR A 194 -8.35 39.35 3.88
N SER A 195 -9.02 38.88 2.84
CA SER A 195 -8.54 38.74 1.47
C SER A 195 -7.58 39.85 1.04
N SER A 196 -6.56 39.48 0.28
CA SER A 196 -6.03 40.34 -0.78
C SER A 196 -5.71 39.51 -2.02
N ASN A 197 -6.53 39.74 -3.04
CA ASN A 197 -6.42 39.28 -4.41
C ASN A 197 -5.94 40.49 -5.24
N SER A 198 -4.90 40.31 -6.06
CA SER A 198 -4.59 41.23 -7.17
C SER A 198 -3.72 40.48 -8.18
N ARG A 199 -4.23 40.04 -9.32
CA ARG A 199 -4.64 40.74 -10.55
C ARG A 199 -3.52 40.75 -11.60
N GLU A 200 -3.80 40.00 -12.66
CA GLU A 200 -3.13 39.90 -13.97
C GLU A 200 -2.88 41.29 -14.62
N PRO A 201 -1.96 41.37 -15.60
CA PRO A 201 -2.45 41.85 -16.89
C PRO A 201 -1.88 41.15 -18.14
N ALA A 202 -2.81 40.98 -19.08
CA ALA A 202 -2.79 40.80 -20.53
C ALA A 202 -1.52 41.11 -21.37
N ALA A 203 -1.40 40.33 -22.44
CA ALA A 203 -0.50 40.45 -23.59
C ALA A 203 -0.65 41.73 -24.43
N PRO A 204 0.31 41.98 -25.36
CA PRO A 204 -0.06 42.54 -26.66
C PRO A 204 0.49 41.77 -27.86
N LYS A 205 -0.24 41.94 -28.97
CA LYS A 205 -0.10 41.30 -30.29
C LYS A 205 1.01 41.91 -31.17
N SER A 206 1.48 41.08 -32.10
CA SER A 206 2.10 41.32 -33.42
C SER A 206 2.35 42.74 -33.95
N VAL A 207 3.56 42.99 -34.48
CA VAL A 207 3.82 43.93 -35.59
C VAL A 207 4.86 43.34 -36.56
N GLN A 208 4.55 43.40 -37.86
CA GLN A 208 5.39 43.04 -39.01
C GLN A 208 6.15 44.28 -39.56
N ARG A 209 7.44 44.07 -39.94
CA ARG A 209 8.27 44.74 -41.00
C ARG A 209 8.61 46.27 -40.90
N PRO A 210 9.58 46.84 -41.67
CA PRO A 210 10.66 46.30 -42.55
C PRO A 210 12.09 46.94 -42.40
N ARG A 211 13.07 46.40 -43.17
CA ARG A 211 14.30 46.98 -43.80
C ARG A 211 15.46 47.54 -42.93
N LYS A 212 16.65 46.94 -43.05
CA LYS A 212 17.66 47.27 -44.09
C LYS A 212 18.46 46.03 -44.44
#